data_AF-A0A0C2FS34-F1
#
_entry.id   AF-A0A0C2FS34-F1
#
_cell.length_a   1.000
_cell.length_b   1.000
_cell.length_c   1.000
_cell.angle_alpha   90.00
_cell.angle_beta   90.00
_cell.angle_gamma   90.00
#
_symmetry.space_group_name_H-M   'P 1'
#
loop_
_entity.id
_entity.type
_entity.pdbx_description
1 polymer ?
#
loop_
_entity_poly.entity_id
_entity_poly.type
_entity_poly.pdbx_seq_one_letter_code
_entity_poly.pdbx_strand_id
1 'polypeptide(L)' 'ISFYDLARHAVESTAQSENKVTWAIIRDHMGDLLYQLSSMKFKDPVKDGEEKIKKDYDDLLEAMQNAFRNLED' A
#
# COMPACT_ATOMS: atom_id res chain seq x y z
N ILE A 1 -5.68 -4.82 -5.77
CA ILE A 1 -6.63 -5.50 -4.83
C ILE A 1 -6.03 -5.52 -3.43
N SER A 2 -4.77 -5.94 -3.27
CA SER A 2 -4.07 -6.02 -1.97
C SER A 2 -4.20 -4.77 -1.08
N PHE A 3 -4.04 -3.55 -1.62
CA PHE A 3 -4.23 -2.32 -0.83
C PHE A 3 -5.62 -2.22 -0.18
N TYR A 4 -6.66 -2.57 -0.94
CA TYR A 4 -8.04 -2.51 -0.45
C TYR A 4 -8.26 -3.50 0.68
N ASP A 5 -7.77 -4.73 0.53
CA ASP A 5 -7.92 -5.77 1.54
C ASP A 5 -7.15 -5.43 2.83
N LEU A 6 -5.93 -4.91 2.70
CA LEU A 6 -5.12 -4.47 3.85
C LEU A 6 -5.75 -3.28 4.56
N ALA A 7 -6.23 -2.27 3.81
CA ALA A 7 -6.91 -1.11 4.40
C ALA A 7 -8.19 -1.51 5.13
N ARG A 8 -8.98 -2.41 4.54
CA ARG A 8 -10.17 -2.96 5.18
C ARG A 8 -9.80 -3.71 6.45
N HIS A 9 -8.81 -4.59 6.38
CA HIS A 9 -8.37 -5.38 7.51
C HIS A 9 -7.91 -4.50 8.68
N ALA A 10 -7.04 -3.52 8.43
CA ALA A 10 -6.51 -2.63 9.46
C ALA A 10 -7.61 -1.81 10.17
N VAL A 11 -8.64 -1.38 9.43
CA VAL A 11 -9.79 -0.66 10.00
C VAL A 11 -10.68 -1.61 10.82
N GLU A 12 -10.92 -2.83 10.35
CA GLU A 12 -11.74 -3.83 11.05
C GLU A 12 -11.02 -4.40 12.29
N SER A 13 -9.71 -4.65 12.22
CA SER A 13 -8.89 -5.22 13.30
C SER A 13 -8.76 -4.26 14.48
N THR A 14 -8.61 -2.97 14.19
CA THR A 14 -8.43 -1.92 15.21
C THR A 14 -9.73 -1.22 15.63
N ALA A 15 -10.89 -1.66 15.12
CA ALA A 15 -12.18 -1.00 15.37
C ALA A 15 -12.59 -0.89 16.85
N GLN A 16 -12.12 -1.83 17.69
CA GLN A 16 -12.37 -1.87 19.14
C GLN A 16 -11.14 -1.43 19.96
N SER A 17 -10.04 -1.05 19.32
CA SER A 17 -8.84 -0.55 19.98
C SER A 17 -9.00 0.94 20.33
N GLU A 18 -8.34 1.39 21.40
CA GLU A 18 -8.24 2.83 21.71
C GLU A 18 -7.55 3.60 20.58
N ASN A 19 -6.59 2.96 19.90
CA ASN A 19 -5.89 3.49 18.74
C ASN A 19 -6.53 3.00 17.43
N LYS A 20 -7.81 3.32 17.22
CA LYS A 20 -8.51 2.92 15.98
C LYS A 20 -7.83 3.51 14.74
N VAL A 21 -7.52 2.66 13.77
CA VAL A 21 -7.06 3.08 12.46
C VAL A 21 -8.26 3.55 11.66
N THR A 22 -8.19 4.77 11.14
CA THR A 22 -9.22 5.35 10.27
C THR A 22 -8.67 5.61 8.88
N TRP A 23 -9.54 5.77 7.89
CA TRP A 23 -9.13 6.13 6.54
C TRP A 23 -8.29 7.41 6.50
N ALA A 24 -8.57 8.39 7.35
CA ALA A 24 -7.77 9.62 7.43
C ALA A 24 -6.32 9.32 7.79
N ILE A 25 -6.09 8.46 8.79
CA ILE A 25 -4.75 8.04 9.21
C ILE A 25 -4.04 7.26 8.09
N ILE A 26 -4.74 6.30 7.46
CA ILE A 26 -4.19 5.51 6.35
C ILE A 26 -3.75 6.45 5.21
N ARG A 27 -4.62 7.37 4.80
CA ARG A 27 -4.33 8.30 3.71
C ARG A 27 -3.12 9.20 4.02
N ASP A 28 -3.04 9.70 5.25
CA ASP A 28 -1.97 10.62 5.65
C ASP A 28 -0.61 9.89 5.79
N HIS A 29 -0.60 8.66 6.32
CA HIS A 29 0.61 7.83 6.44
C HIS A 29 1.05 7.18 5.11
N MET A 30 0.11 6.90 4.21
CA MET A 30 0.38 6.17 2.95
C MET A 30 0.29 7.04 1.70
N GLY A 31 0.44 8.37 1.84
CA GLY A 31 0.37 9.30 0.70
C GLY A 31 1.35 8.94 -0.42
N ASP A 32 2.57 8.55 -0.07
CA ASP A 32 3.60 8.14 -1.05
C ASP A 32 3.24 6.82 -1.74
N LEU A 33 2.77 5.82 -0.98
CA LEU A 33 2.33 4.54 -1.54
C LEU A 33 1.14 4.71 -2.49
N LEU A 34 0.18 5.58 -2.14
CA LEU A 34 -0.96 5.92 -3.00
C LEU A 34 -0.51 6.57 -4.31
N TYR A 35 0.51 7.43 -4.26
CA TYR A 35 1.12 8.00 -5.44
C TYR A 35 1.80 6.92 -6.29
N GLN A 36 2.59 6.05 -5.68
CA GLN A 36 3.27 4.95 -6.38
C GLN A 36 2.28 3.98 -7.05
N LEU A 37 1.20 3.60 -6.36
CA LEU A 37 0.11 2.80 -6.93
C LEU A 37 -0.52 3.46 -8.15
N SER A 38 -0.78 4.78 -8.07
CA SER A 38 -1.32 5.54 -9.20
C SER A 38 -0.35 5.64 -10.37
N SER A 39 0.96 5.56 -10.08
CA SER A 39 2.05 5.66 -11.06
C SER A 39 2.29 4.36 -11.85
N MET A 40 1.81 3.19 -11.35
CA MET A 40 2.07 1.88 -11.97
C MET A 40 1.68 1.81 -13.44
N LYS A 41 0.57 2.46 -13.82
CA LYS A 41 0.07 2.48 -15.21
C LYS A 41 0.98 3.21 -16.20
N PHE A 42 1.96 3.97 -15.71
CA PHE A 42 2.87 4.76 -16.55
C PHE A 42 4.22 4.07 -16.79
N LYS A 43 4.45 2.86 -16.26
CA LYS A 43 5.65 2.09 -16.58
C LYS A 43 5.64 1.66 -18.04
N ASP A 44 6.78 1.80 -18.71
CA ASP A 44 6.90 1.56 -20.14
C ASP A 44 7.40 0.13 -20.39
N PRO A 45 6.56 -0.79 -20.90
CA PRO A 45 6.96 -2.19 -21.09
C PRO A 45 8.08 -2.37 -22.11
N VAL A 46 8.31 -1.39 -23.00
CA VAL A 46 9.36 -1.43 -24.02
C VAL A 46 10.69 -0.94 -23.45
N LYS A 47 10.67 0.07 -22.57
CA LYS A 47 11.89 0.65 -21.98
C LYS A 47 12.33 -0.02 -20.70
N ASP A 48 11.40 -0.32 -19.80
CA ASP A 48 11.72 -0.88 -18.48
C ASP A 48 11.88 -2.41 -18.52
N GLY A 49 11.17 -3.07 -19.45
CA GLY A 49 11.15 -4.53 -19.55
C GLY A 49 10.34 -5.20 -18.45
N GLU A 50 9.91 -6.44 -18.70
CA GLU A 50 8.99 -7.18 -17.83
C GLU A 50 9.57 -7.45 -16.44
N GLU A 51 10.85 -7.83 -16.36
CA GLU A 51 11.49 -8.22 -15.11
C GLU A 51 11.57 -7.05 -14.12
N LYS A 52 11.95 -5.86 -14.61
CA LYS A 52 12.02 -4.65 -13.80
C LYS A 52 10.64 -4.23 -13.31
N ILE A 53 9.63 -4.26 -14.19
CA ILE A 53 8.25 -3.89 -13.83
C ILE A 53 7.70 -4.83 -12.75
N LYS A 54 7.94 -6.15 -12.88
CA LYS A 54 7.53 -7.13 -11.87
C LYS A 54 8.21 -6.87 -10.54
N LYS A 55 9.53 -6.66 -10.55
CA LYS A 55 10.28 -6.35 -9.33
C LYS A 55 9.77 -5.07 -8.66
N ASP A 56 9.54 -4.01 -9.42
CA ASP A 56 9.02 -2.76 -8.87
C ASP A 56 7.62 -2.93 -8.25
N TYR A 57 6.81 -3.87 -8.75
CA TYR A 57 5.50 -4.19 -8.18
C TYR A 57 5.60 -5.05 -6.92
N ASP A 58 6.55 -5.98 -6.87
CA ASP A 58 6.82 -6.79 -5.68
C ASP A 58 7.37 -5.91 -4.55
N ASP A 59 8.32 -5.02 -4.86
CA ASP A 59 8.88 -4.05 -3.91
C ASP A 59 7.79 -3.11 -3.37
N LEU A 60 6.86 -2.66 -4.22
CA LEU A 60 5.71 -1.84 -3.81
C LEU A 60 4.74 -2.62 -2.91
N LEU A 61 4.53 -3.91 -3.19
CA LEU A 61 3.70 -4.78 -2.36
C LEU A 61 4.30 -4.97 -0.97
N GLU A 62 5.61 -5.21 -0.89
CA GLU A 62 6.33 -5.37 0.37
C GLU A 62 6.31 -4.08 1.18
N ALA A 63 6.59 -2.94 0.56
CA ALA A 63 6.54 -1.63 1.20
C ALA A 63 5.14 -1.34 1.77
N MET A 64 4.08 -1.69 1.04
CA MET A 64 2.70 -1.55 1.50
C MET A 64 2.39 -2.45 2.69
N GLN A 65 2.79 -3.73 2.65
CA GLN A 65 2.57 -4.64 3.78
C GLN A 65 3.29 -4.16 5.04
N ASN A 66 4.53 -3.69 4.92
CA ASN A 66 5.28 -3.14 6.03
C ASN A 66 4.64 -1.86 6.58
N ALA A 67 4.13 -0.98 5.71
CA ALA A 67 3.44 0.23 6.14
C ALA A 67 2.14 -0.06 6.91
N PHE A 68 1.38 -1.09 6.52
CA PHE A 68 0.17 -1.51 7.25
C PHE A 68 0.52 -2.14 8.61
N ARG A 69 1.57 -2.97 8.70
CA ARG A 69 2.04 -3.50 9.99
C ARG A 69 2.42 -2.38 10.97
N ASN A 70 3.16 -1.39 10.50
CA ASN A 70 3.55 -0.23 11.31
C ASN A 70 2.35 0.65 11.76
N LEU A 71 1.19 0.48 11.13
CA LEU A 71 -0.06 1.18 11.50
C LEU A 71 -0.88 0.39 12.53
N GLU A 72 -0.65 -0.91 12.64
CA GLU A 72 -1.33 -1.81 13.58
C GLU A 72 -0.54 -2.00 14.88
N ASP A 73 0.78 -1.78 14.87
CA ASP A 73 1.64 -1.63 16.07
C ASP A 73 1.36 -0.32 16.84
#